data_AF-A0A956N7P8-F1
#
_entry.id   AF-A0A956N7P8-F1
#
_cell.length_a   1.000
_cell.length_b   1.000
_cell.length_c   1.000
_cell.angle_alpha   90.00
_cell.angle_beta   90.00
_cell.angle_gamma   90.00
#
_symmetry.space_group_name_H-M   'P 1'
#
loop_
_entity.id
_entity.type
_entity.pdbx_description
1 polymer ?
#
loop_
_entity_poly.entity_id
_entity_poly.type
_entity_poly.pdbx_seq_one_letter_code
_entity_poly.pdbx_strand_id
1 'polypeptide(L)'
;MIRRLLLITAALTTLTGSYFAGARADAGKNASRDPNDLMYLPEGEVLKTLSLGHTNLMADLVWFHAIQYYGEQRLSTQNYDQTERLFQVIYTLDPTFVEATRFGALILSQDAGNPEAALRLLERAEHDDPSRWEYPFDRGFIHQTITRDMNAAGDAYRRAASLPDAPDLAIRLAGISFAKLGDRDTAREIWRSILQDSDNDFLSSLAERNLKNLDLDEFEERLTEAVHAYRDRTGTTPTSLAELLAVGILDTVPAEPWGGRWLWVPENDEVLSTTTIDRRMATVRSYFAGLAANYRHKTGEWPDSLGVLVDEGFSENPPWSPCGLTLGWNRRNGDVIWSPPWPPVEDSTQGASEQEAS
;
A
#
# COMPACT_ATOMS: atom_id res chain seq x y z
N MET A 1 44.28 -24.24 -24.08
CA MET A 1 43.49 -23.02 -24.38
C MET A 1 42.69 -23.15 -25.67
N ILE A 2 43.32 -23.47 -26.80
CA ILE A 2 42.67 -23.64 -28.13
C ILE A 2 41.58 -24.74 -28.13
N ARG A 3 41.80 -25.86 -27.44
CA ARG A 3 40.82 -26.97 -27.34
C ARG A 3 39.56 -26.62 -26.53
N ARG A 4 39.64 -25.66 -25.60
CA ARG A 4 38.50 -25.14 -24.82
C ARG A 4 37.72 -24.10 -25.61
N LEU A 5 38.42 -23.24 -26.37
CA LEU A 5 37.79 -22.29 -27.28
C LEU A 5 37.01 -23.00 -28.39
N LEU A 6 37.57 -24.09 -28.94
CA LEU A 6 36.93 -24.91 -29.98
C LEU A 6 35.69 -25.66 -29.50
N LEU A 7 35.64 -26.08 -28.23
CA LEU A 7 34.46 -26.74 -27.66
C LEU A 7 33.34 -25.74 -27.35
N ILE A 8 33.69 -24.53 -26.91
CA ILE A 8 32.73 -23.43 -26.70
C ILE A 8 32.17 -22.95 -28.03
N THR A 9 33.01 -22.76 -29.06
CA THR A 9 32.51 -22.40 -30.39
C THR A 9 31.70 -23.52 -31.02
N ALA A 10 32.06 -24.79 -30.83
CA ALA A 10 31.27 -25.93 -31.31
C ALA A 10 29.90 -26.02 -30.62
N ALA A 11 29.83 -25.79 -29.30
CA ALA A 11 28.56 -25.76 -28.57
C ALA A 11 27.68 -24.56 -28.99
N LEU A 12 28.29 -23.38 -29.18
CA LEU A 12 27.59 -22.17 -29.64
C LEU A 12 27.10 -22.31 -31.09
N THR A 13 27.87 -22.97 -31.97
CA THR A 13 27.45 -23.24 -33.35
C THR A 13 26.41 -24.34 -33.45
N THR A 14 26.37 -25.32 -32.55
CA THR A 14 25.27 -26.29 -32.49
C THR A 14 23.98 -25.66 -31.95
N LEU A 15 24.06 -24.76 -30.97
CA LEU A 15 22.89 -24.04 -30.44
C LEU A 15 22.34 -23.02 -31.45
N THR A 16 23.22 -22.23 -32.09
CA THR A 16 22.80 -21.31 -33.17
C THR A 16 22.38 -22.05 -34.43
N GLY A 17 22.99 -23.20 -34.74
CA GLY A 17 22.60 -24.07 -35.85
C GLY A 17 21.21 -24.67 -35.69
N SER A 18 20.87 -25.16 -34.49
CA SER A 18 19.52 -25.61 -34.16
C SER A 18 18.49 -24.47 -34.15
N TYR A 19 18.89 -23.27 -33.71
CA TYR A 19 18.03 -22.09 -33.75
C TYR A 19 17.77 -21.60 -35.19
N PHE A 20 18.79 -21.57 -36.06
CA PHE A 20 18.63 -21.15 -37.47
C PHE A 20 17.99 -22.22 -38.35
N ALA A 21 18.23 -23.51 -38.07
CA ALA A 21 17.49 -24.60 -38.72
C ALA A 21 16.01 -24.58 -38.31
N GLY A 22 15.72 -24.22 -37.05
CA GLY A 22 14.37 -23.89 -36.57
C GLY A 22 13.77 -22.67 -37.28
N ALA A 23 14.49 -21.55 -37.33
CA ALA A 23 14.02 -20.31 -37.95
C ALA A 23 13.75 -20.43 -39.47
N ARG A 24 14.51 -21.29 -40.19
CA ARG A 24 14.26 -21.58 -41.61
C ARG A 24 13.12 -22.57 -41.84
N ALA A 25 12.83 -23.44 -40.87
CA ALA A 25 11.62 -24.26 -40.86
C ALA A 25 10.38 -23.44 -40.43
N ASP A 26 10.57 -22.42 -39.58
CA ASP A 26 9.55 -21.50 -39.07
C ASP A 26 9.08 -20.49 -40.13
N ALA A 27 9.92 -20.13 -41.11
CA ALA A 27 9.51 -19.26 -42.23
C ALA A 27 8.43 -19.88 -43.15
N GLY A 28 8.14 -21.18 -43.01
CA GLY A 28 7.14 -21.89 -43.80
C GLY A 28 5.93 -22.41 -43.03
N LYS A 29 5.86 -22.25 -41.70
CA LYS A 29 4.76 -22.79 -40.89
C LYS A 29 4.31 -21.79 -39.82
N ASN A 30 3.19 -21.13 -40.12
CA ASN A 30 2.24 -20.67 -39.11
C ASN A 30 1.66 -21.89 -38.39
N ALA A 31 2.47 -22.56 -37.58
CA ALA A 31 2.02 -23.51 -36.59
C ALA A 31 2.27 -22.83 -35.25
N SER A 32 1.19 -22.40 -34.62
CA SER A 32 1.10 -22.14 -33.19
C SER A 32 1.99 -23.13 -32.44
N ARG A 33 3.12 -22.66 -31.91
CA ARG A 33 3.85 -23.38 -30.86
C ARG A 33 2.84 -23.57 -29.74
N ASP A 34 2.54 -24.82 -29.42
CA ASP A 34 1.78 -25.14 -28.21
C ASP A 34 2.61 -24.59 -27.03
N PRO A 35 2.07 -23.75 -26.14
CA PRO A 35 2.79 -23.27 -24.96
C PRO A 35 3.35 -24.43 -24.10
N ASN A 36 2.84 -25.65 -24.29
CA ASN A 36 3.32 -26.87 -23.65
C ASN A 36 4.55 -27.53 -24.31
N ASP A 37 5.04 -27.10 -25.48
CA ASP A 37 6.20 -27.74 -26.13
C ASP A 37 7.55 -27.44 -25.43
N LEU A 38 7.54 -26.60 -24.38
CA LEU A 38 8.65 -26.37 -23.44
C LEU A 38 8.54 -27.21 -22.16
N MET A 39 7.61 -28.18 -22.12
CA MET A 39 7.54 -29.18 -21.07
C MET A 39 8.94 -29.79 -20.84
N TYR A 40 9.37 -29.77 -19.57
CA TYR A 40 10.60 -30.36 -19.03
C TYR A 40 11.88 -29.51 -19.11
N LEU A 41 11.87 -28.31 -18.52
CA LEU A 41 13.10 -27.85 -17.85
C LEU A 41 13.47 -28.94 -16.81
N PRO A 42 14.70 -29.49 -16.74
CA PRO A 42 15.03 -30.49 -15.71
C PRO A 42 14.95 -29.90 -14.29
N GLU A 43 14.90 -30.75 -13.27
CA GLU A 43 14.97 -30.28 -11.88
C GLU A 43 16.26 -29.50 -11.63
N GLY A 44 16.23 -28.55 -10.67
CA GLY A 44 17.36 -27.67 -10.38
C GLY A 44 18.65 -28.41 -10.09
N GLU A 45 18.59 -29.53 -9.35
CA GLU A 45 19.76 -30.37 -9.04
C GLU A 45 20.34 -31.09 -10.27
N VAL A 46 19.49 -31.46 -11.22
CA VAL A 46 19.93 -32.05 -12.50
C VAL A 46 20.65 -30.99 -13.32
N LEU A 47 20.07 -29.80 -13.43
CA LEU A 47 20.72 -28.68 -14.13
C LEU A 47 22.02 -28.24 -13.45
N LYS A 48 22.06 -28.27 -12.12
CA LYS A 48 23.28 -27.99 -11.34
C LYS A 48 24.40 -28.96 -11.69
N THR A 49 24.08 -30.25 -11.80
CA THR A 49 25.04 -31.28 -12.23
C THR A 49 25.48 -31.08 -13.69
N LEU A 50 24.52 -30.80 -14.59
CA LEU A 50 24.78 -30.57 -16.01
C LEU A 50 25.53 -29.26 -16.29
N SER A 51 25.50 -28.30 -15.36
CA SER A 51 26.22 -27.03 -15.48
C SER A 51 27.74 -27.19 -15.43
N LEU A 52 28.26 -28.38 -15.04
CA LEU A 52 29.69 -28.66 -14.92
C LEU A 52 30.43 -27.61 -14.06
N GLY A 53 29.77 -27.13 -13.01
CA GLY A 53 30.29 -26.11 -12.08
C GLY A 53 30.01 -24.65 -12.49
N HIS A 54 29.31 -24.39 -13.60
CA HIS A 54 28.92 -23.05 -14.04
C HIS A 54 27.46 -22.77 -13.72
N THR A 55 27.09 -22.92 -12.44
CA THR A 55 25.69 -22.84 -11.99
C THR A 55 25.08 -21.46 -12.21
N ASN A 56 25.84 -20.38 -11.99
CA ASN A 56 25.36 -19.00 -12.22
C ASN A 56 25.08 -18.75 -13.71
N LEU A 57 25.95 -19.22 -14.61
CA LEU A 57 25.70 -19.12 -16.05
C LEU A 57 24.45 -19.91 -16.46
N MET A 58 24.22 -21.08 -15.83
CA MET A 58 23.00 -21.85 -16.06
C MET A 58 21.77 -21.10 -15.52
N ALA A 59 21.88 -20.45 -14.35
CA ALA A 59 20.83 -19.61 -13.79
C ALA A 59 20.49 -18.45 -14.74
N ASP A 60 21.49 -17.78 -15.32
CA ASP A 60 21.29 -16.71 -16.31
C ASP A 60 20.53 -17.20 -17.55
N LEU A 61 20.85 -18.39 -18.06
CA LEU A 61 20.14 -18.98 -19.20
C LEU A 61 18.67 -19.29 -18.88
N VAL A 62 18.42 -19.87 -17.70
CA VAL A 62 17.05 -20.13 -17.22
C VAL A 62 16.31 -18.82 -16.95
N TRP A 63 16.99 -17.79 -16.45
CA TRP A 63 16.45 -16.46 -16.23
C TRP A 63 15.97 -15.79 -17.52
N PHE A 64 16.78 -15.81 -18.59
CA PHE A 64 16.33 -15.31 -19.89
C PHE A 64 15.11 -16.09 -20.40
N HIS A 65 15.09 -17.40 -20.20
CA HIS A 65 13.93 -18.20 -20.55
C HIS A 65 12.69 -17.79 -19.73
N ALA A 66 12.84 -17.54 -18.43
CA ALA A 66 11.75 -17.09 -17.56
C ALA A 66 11.20 -15.72 -17.95
N ILE A 67 12.05 -14.75 -18.32
CA ILE A 67 11.59 -13.44 -18.84
C ILE A 67 10.79 -13.62 -20.13
N GLN A 68 11.28 -14.44 -21.06
CA GLN A 68 10.60 -14.67 -22.33
C GLN A 68 9.26 -15.37 -22.12
N TYR A 69 9.22 -16.40 -21.27
CA TYR A 69 7.99 -17.06 -20.86
C TYR A 69 6.99 -16.07 -20.26
N TYR A 70 7.41 -15.27 -19.28
CA TYR A 70 6.54 -14.26 -18.67
C TYR A 70 5.99 -13.26 -19.69
N GLY A 71 6.85 -12.74 -20.57
CA GLY A 71 6.45 -11.82 -21.62
C GLY A 71 5.41 -12.41 -22.59
N GLU A 72 5.59 -13.66 -22.99
CA GLU A 72 4.63 -14.38 -23.83
C GLU A 72 3.28 -14.56 -23.12
N GLN A 73 3.29 -14.97 -21.85
CA GLN A 73 2.06 -15.21 -21.10
C GLN A 73 1.28 -13.93 -20.83
N ARG A 74 1.98 -12.84 -20.53
CA ARG A 74 1.36 -11.53 -20.31
C ARG A 74 0.67 -10.97 -21.56
N LEU A 75 1.15 -11.33 -22.76
CA LEU A 75 0.60 -10.88 -24.04
C LEU A 75 -0.44 -11.83 -24.63
N SER A 76 -0.53 -13.08 -24.17
CA SER A 76 -1.35 -14.12 -24.80
C SER A 76 -2.41 -14.71 -23.87
N THR A 77 -2.05 -15.69 -23.05
CA THR A 77 -3.01 -16.57 -22.35
C THR A 77 -3.18 -16.24 -20.87
N GLN A 78 -2.27 -15.45 -20.29
CA GLN A 78 -2.20 -15.14 -18.85
C GLN A 78 -2.16 -16.41 -17.98
N ASN A 79 -1.62 -17.51 -18.50
CA ASN A 79 -1.37 -18.72 -17.73
C ASN A 79 0.08 -18.70 -17.19
N TYR A 80 0.21 -18.76 -15.86
CA TYR A 80 1.49 -18.67 -15.15
C TYR A 80 1.90 -19.96 -14.42
N ASP A 81 1.36 -21.12 -14.82
CA ASP A 81 1.54 -22.42 -14.14
C ASP A 81 3.01 -22.83 -13.96
N GLN A 82 3.91 -22.39 -14.85
CA GLN A 82 5.34 -22.74 -14.79
C GLN A 82 6.18 -21.76 -13.97
N THR A 83 5.62 -20.62 -13.58
CA THR A 83 6.35 -19.55 -12.89
C THR A 83 7.03 -20.08 -11.62
N GLU A 84 6.30 -20.78 -10.76
CA GLU A 84 6.86 -21.28 -9.48
C GLU A 84 8.07 -22.18 -9.74
N ARG A 85 7.93 -23.11 -10.69
CA ARG A 85 8.98 -24.05 -11.04
C ARG A 85 10.20 -23.36 -11.63
N LEU A 86 10.01 -22.42 -12.54
CA LEU A 86 11.10 -21.67 -13.18
C LEU A 86 11.93 -20.90 -12.15
N PHE A 87 11.27 -20.16 -11.26
CA PHE A 87 11.97 -19.36 -10.26
C PHE A 87 12.60 -20.22 -9.15
N GLN A 88 12.01 -21.36 -8.79
CA GLN A 88 12.65 -22.32 -7.91
C GLN A 88 13.93 -22.92 -8.51
N VAL A 89 13.95 -23.20 -9.82
CA VAL A 89 15.14 -23.69 -10.50
C VAL A 89 16.22 -22.62 -10.55
N ILE A 90 15.87 -21.38 -10.92
CA ILE A 90 16.82 -20.25 -10.92
C ILE A 90 17.44 -20.09 -9.53
N TYR A 91 16.61 -20.06 -8.49
CA TYR A 91 17.06 -19.94 -7.10
C TYR A 91 17.96 -21.11 -6.67
N THR A 92 17.64 -22.33 -7.08
CA THR A 92 18.47 -23.52 -6.77
C THR A 92 19.84 -23.48 -7.45
N LEU A 93 19.91 -22.88 -8.64
CA LEU A 93 21.15 -22.74 -9.41
C LEU A 93 22.01 -21.58 -8.87
N ASP A 94 21.41 -20.45 -8.54
CA ASP A 94 22.09 -19.28 -8.00
C ASP A 94 21.24 -18.56 -6.93
N PRO A 95 21.37 -18.94 -5.64
CA PRO A 95 20.68 -18.27 -4.54
C PRO A 95 21.09 -16.80 -4.36
N THR A 96 22.24 -16.40 -4.90
CA THR A 96 22.75 -15.01 -4.80
C THR A 96 22.13 -14.09 -5.85
N PHE A 97 21.37 -14.63 -6.80
CA PHE A 97 20.68 -13.87 -7.82
C PHE A 97 19.40 -13.21 -7.28
N VAL A 98 19.61 -12.14 -6.53
CA VAL A 98 18.55 -11.45 -5.78
C VAL A 98 17.46 -10.90 -6.69
N GLU A 99 17.82 -10.20 -7.77
CA GLU A 99 16.82 -9.61 -8.66
C GLU A 99 15.89 -10.64 -9.31
N ALA A 100 16.41 -11.82 -9.67
CA ALA A 100 15.58 -12.90 -10.18
C ALA A 100 14.63 -13.45 -9.11
N THR A 101 15.08 -13.55 -7.86
CA THR A 101 14.26 -13.98 -6.72
C THR A 101 13.12 -13.00 -6.45
N ARG A 102 13.44 -11.70 -6.38
CA ARG A 102 12.48 -10.61 -6.14
C ARG A 102 11.44 -10.53 -7.26
N PHE A 103 11.89 -10.57 -8.50
CA PHE A 103 11.01 -10.56 -9.67
C PHE A 103 10.10 -11.80 -9.72
N GLY A 104 10.65 -12.99 -9.40
CA GLY A 104 9.87 -14.21 -9.29
C GLY A 104 8.77 -14.13 -8.24
N ALA A 105 9.08 -13.60 -7.05
CA ALA A 105 8.10 -13.40 -6.00
C ALA A 105 7.00 -12.41 -6.40
N LEU A 106 7.33 -11.35 -7.14
CA LEU A 106 6.36 -10.39 -7.66
C LEU A 106 5.39 -11.03 -8.66
N ILE A 107 5.90 -11.77 -9.65
CA ILE A 107 5.04 -12.47 -10.63
C ILE A 107 4.18 -13.50 -9.93
N LEU A 108 4.76 -14.29 -9.02
CA LEU A 108 4.04 -15.33 -8.28
C LEU A 108 2.86 -14.74 -7.50
N SER A 109 3.09 -13.63 -6.82
CA SER A 109 2.06 -13.00 -5.98
C SER A 109 1.00 -12.24 -6.77
N GLN A 110 1.40 -11.49 -7.81
CA GLN A 110 0.48 -10.59 -8.55
C GLN A 110 -0.17 -11.26 -9.75
N ASP A 111 0.62 -11.83 -10.64
CA ASP A 111 0.17 -12.29 -11.95
C ASP A 111 -0.30 -13.76 -11.89
N ALA A 112 0.44 -14.61 -11.17
CA ALA A 112 0.08 -16.02 -10.97
C ALA A 112 -0.97 -16.23 -9.87
N GLY A 113 -1.29 -15.20 -9.08
CA GLY A 113 -2.26 -15.28 -7.99
C GLY A 113 -1.91 -16.29 -6.89
N ASN A 114 -0.62 -16.56 -6.69
CA ASN A 114 -0.09 -17.53 -5.73
C ASN A 114 0.87 -16.83 -4.73
N PRO A 115 0.32 -15.98 -3.84
CA PRO A 115 1.13 -15.26 -2.84
C PRO A 115 1.85 -16.21 -1.88
N GLU A 116 1.30 -17.39 -1.59
CA GLU A 116 1.94 -18.38 -0.72
C GLU A 116 3.26 -18.92 -1.34
N ALA A 117 3.30 -19.17 -2.65
CA ALA A 117 4.54 -19.57 -3.33
C ALA A 117 5.57 -18.45 -3.33
N ALA A 118 5.15 -17.20 -3.52
CA ALA A 118 6.02 -16.04 -3.44
C ALA A 118 6.64 -15.89 -2.05
N LEU A 119 5.81 -15.99 -1.00
CA LEU A 119 6.27 -15.92 0.39
C LEU A 119 7.23 -17.06 0.73
N ARG A 120 6.94 -18.31 0.33
CA ARG A 120 7.86 -19.45 0.51
C ARG A 120 9.23 -19.22 -0.14
N LEU A 121 9.24 -18.66 -1.35
CA LEU A 121 10.49 -18.35 -2.07
C LEU A 121 11.30 -17.29 -1.29
N LEU A 122 10.66 -16.21 -0.85
CA LEU A 122 11.32 -15.14 -0.09
C LEU A 122 11.76 -15.58 1.31
N GLU A 123 10.98 -16.41 2.00
CA GLU A 123 11.33 -16.97 3.32
C GLU A 123 12.53 -17.89 3.22
N ARG A 124 12.59 -18.73 2.17
CA ARG A 124 13.79 -19.51 1.88
C ARG A 124 14.99 -18.60 1.61
N ALA A 125 14.80 -17.53 0.83
CA ALA A 125 15.86 -16.59 0.52
C ALA A 125 16.38 -15.84 1.75
N GLU A 126 15.48 -15.43 2.65
CA GLU A 126 15.82 -14.81 3.93
C GLU A 126 16.52 -15.81 4.87
N HIS A 127 16.15 -17.10 4.83
CA HIS A 127 16.83 -18.14 5.60
C HIS A 127 18.27 -18.36 5.11
N ASP A 128 18.47 -18.43 3.80
CA ASP A 128 19.77 -18.69 3.16
C ASP A 128 20.70 -17.46 3.25
N ASP A 129 20.16 -16.24 3.19
CA ASP A 129 20.90 -14.99 3.42
C ASP A 129 20.07 -13.97 4.26
N PRO A 130 20.20 -14.01 5.61
CA PRO A 130 19.41 -13.17 6.50
C PRO A 130 19.90 -11.71 6.56
N SER A 131 20.97 -11.36 5.83
CA SER A 131 21.51 -10.00 5.82
C SER A 131 20.82 -9.08 4.80
N ARG A 132 20.02 -9.67 3.88
CA ARG A 132 19.37 -8.96 2.78
C ARG A 132 18.05 -8.35 3.21
N TRP A 133 17.97 -7.03 3.15
CA TRP A 133 16.74 -6.29 3.48
C TRP A 133 15.66 -6.48 2.41
N GLU A 134 16.05 -6.80 1.17
CA GLU A 134 15.15 -6.89 0.03
C GLU A 134 14.07 -7.96 0.23
N TYR A 135 14.43 -9.12 0.78
CA TYR A 135 13.48 -10.22 0.98
C TYR A 135 12.38 -9.91 2.00
N PRO A 136 12.68 -9.48 3.25
CA PRO A 136 11.63 -9.07 4.18
C PRO A 136 10.88 -7.83 3.69
N PHE A 137 11.50 -6.92 2.92
CA PHE A 137 10.80 -5.79 2.33
C PHE A 137 9.73 -6.25 1.32
N ASP A 138 10.11 -7.14 0.39
CA ASP A 138 9.18 -7.66 -0.62
C ASP A 138 8.08 -8.54 0.02
N ARG A 139 8.39 -9.28 1.10
CA ARG A 139 7.37 -9.97 1.93
C ARG A 139 6.38 -8.98 2.52
N GLY A 140 6.86 -7.87 3.09
CA GLY A 140 6.01 -6.80 3.62
C GLY A 140 5.09 -6.22 2.55
N PHE A 141 5.61 -6.03 1.35
CA PHE A 141 4.83 -5.56 0.20
C PHE A 141 3.74 -6.53 -0.23
N ILE A 142 4.06 -7.82 -0.34
CA ILE A 142 3.07 -8.86 -0.67
C ILE A 142 1.99 -8.94 0.41
N HIS A 143 2.38 -8.90 1.69
CA HIS A 143 1.42 -8.94 2.79
C HIS A 143 0.46 -7.75 2.73
N GLN A 144 0.99 -6.54 2.56
CA GLN A 144 0.21 -5.31 2.52
C GLN A 144 -0.73 -5.22 1.32
N THR A 145 -0.28 -5.61 0.14
CA THR A 145 -0.99 -5.35 -1.12
C THR A 145 -1.87 -6.50 -1.57
N ILE A 146 -1.40 -7.74 -1.36
CA ILE A 146 -2.06 -8.96 -1.87
C ILE A 146 -2.87 -9.63 -0.77
N THR A 147 -2.23 -10.06 0.32
CA THR A 147 -2.94 -10.80 1.40
C THR A 147 -3.75 -9.92 2.33
N ARG A 148 -3.50 -8.60 2.30
CA ARG A 148 -4.09 -7.58 3.19
C ARG A 148 -3.83 -7.83 4.68
N ASP A 149 -2.80 -8.59 5.02
CA ASP A 149 -2.33 -8.79 6.39
C ASP A 149 -1.40 -7.64 6.80
N MET A 150 -1.96 -6.63 7.47
CA MET A 150 -1.21 -5.46 7.92
C MET A 150 -0.24 -5.80 9.07
N ASN A 151 -0.53 -6.83 9.85
CA ASN A 151 0.35 -7.25 10.95
C ASN A 151 1.63 -7.88 10.38
N ALA A 152 1.49 -8.89 9.53
CA ALA A 152 2.62 -9.52 8.86
C ALA A 152 3.40 -8.54 7.98
N ALA A 153 2.70 -7.59 7.34
CA ALA A 153 3.36 -6.51 6.61
C ALA A 153 4.22 -5.63 7.51
N GLY A 154 3.68 -5.18 8.64
CA GLY A 154 4.40 -4.35 9.62
C GLY A 154 5.65 -5.05 10.15
N ASP A 155 5.52 -6.33 10.53
CA ASP A 155 6.63 -7.14 11.04
C ASP A 155 7.74 -7.31 9.99
N ALA A 156 7.38 -7.65 8.75
CA ALA A 156 8.33 -7.84 7.67
C ALA A 156 9.05 -6.54 7.29
N TYR A 157 8.34 -5.40 7.23
CA TYR A 157 8.97 -4.10 7.00
C TYR A 157 9.87 -3.66 8.15
N ARG A 158 9.49 -3.89 9.41
CA ARG A 158 10.34 -3.61 10.57
C ARG A 158 11.60 -4.47 10.54
N ARG A 159 11.46 -5.74 10.15
CA ARG A 159 12.58 -6.65 9.93
C ARG A 159 13.51 -6.13 8.83
N ALA A 160 12.98 -5.70 7.69
CA ALA A 160 13.77 -5.11 6.62
C ALA A 160 14.52 -3.86 7.09
N ALA A 161 13.86 -2.97 7.82
CA ALA A 161 14.48 -1.74 8.35
C ALA A 161 15.62 -1.99 9.34
N SER A 162 15.63 -3.14 10.03
CA SER A 162 16.70 -3.52 10.96
C SER A 162 18.00 -3.96 10.28
N LEU A 163 18.00 -4.09 8.94
CA LEU A 163 19.13 -4.61 8.17
C LEU A 163 19.97 -3.50 7.54
N PRO A 164 21.27 -3.77 7.27
CA PRO A 164 22.15 -2.81 6.62
C PRO A 164 21.61 -2.39 5.25
N ASP A 165 21.86 -1.13 4.87
CA ASP A 165 21.51 -0.55 3.58
C ASP A 165 20.00 -0.55 3.23
N ALA A 166 19.14 -0.91 4.19
CA ALA A 166 17.71 -0.86 4.02
C ALA A 166 17.25 0.59 3.80
N PRO A 167 16.34 0.84 2.85
CA PRO A 167 15.82 2.17 2.62
C PRO A 167 14.91 2.59 3.79
N ASP A 168 14.93 3.89 4.13
CA ASP A 168 14.02 4.49 5.11
C ASP A 168 12.54 4.21 4.83
N LEU A 169 12.21 3.89 3.57
CA LEU A 169 10.87 3.45 3.18
C LEU A 169 10.40 2.23 3.99
N ALA A 170 11.28 1.29 4.34
CA ALA A 170 10.92 0.12 5.12
C ALA A 170 10.34 0.51 6.49
N ILE A 171 11.05 1.31 7.28
CA ILE A 171 10.59 1.68 8.63
C ILE A 171 9.32 2.55 8.58
N ARG A 172 9.19 3.40 7.55
CA ARG A 172 7.96 4.18 7.32
C ARG A 172 6.76 3.28 7.04
N LEU A 173 6.94 2.27 6.18
CA LEU A 173 5.86 1.33 5.86
C LEU A 173 5.50 0.45 7.06
N ALA A 174 6.47 0.11 7.92
CA ALA A 174 6.20 -0.57 9.18
C ALA A 174 5.26 0.25 10.07
N GLY A 175 5.61 1.52 10.35
CA GLY A 175 4.79 2.40 11.18
C GLY A 175 3.38 2.64 10.62
N ILE A 176 3.26 2.78 9.29
CA ILE A 176 1.95 2.91 8.63
C ILE A 176 1.12 1.63 8.77
N SER A 177 1.74 0.46 8.63
CA SER A 177 1.02 -0.83 8.71
C SER A 177 0.46 -1.07 10.12
N PHE A 178 1.24 -0.84 11.18
CA PHE A 178 0.75 -0.98 12.57
C PHE A 178 -0.33 0.05 12.90
N ALA A 179 -0.18 1.31 12.45
CA ALA A 179 -1.22 2.32 12.63
C ALA A 179 -2.55 1.90 11.99
N LYS A 180 -2.52 1.33 10.77
CA LYS A 180 -3.72 0.83 10.09
C LYS A 180 -4.36 -0.38 10.76
N LEU A 181 -3.56 -1.20 11.45
CA LEU A 181 -4.05 -2.33 12.23
C LEU A 181 -4.75 -1.91 13.53
N GLY A 182 -4.57 -0.65 13.97
CA GLY A 182 -5.00 -0.16 15.28
C GLY A 182 -3.99 -0.45 16.38
N ASP A 183 -2.82 -1.03 16.06
CA ASP A 183 -1.71 -1.18 17.00
C ASP A 183 -0.96 0.16 17.12
N ARG A 184 -1.60 1.09 17.83
CA ARG A 184 -1.13 2.47 17.98
C ARG A 184 0.17 2.54 18.78
N ASP A 185 0.38 1.64 19.73
CA ASP A 185 1.56 1.64 20.58
C ASP A 185 2.82 1.26 19.79
N THR A 186 2.77 0.18 19.02
CA THR A 186 3.87 -0.21 18.13
C THR A 186 4.13 0.87 17.08
N ALA A 187 3.08 1.47 16.52
CA ALA A 187 3.23 2.57 15.57
C ALA A 187 3.93 3.78 16.21
N ARG A 188 3.57 4.17 17.44
CA ARG A 188 4.23 5.26 18.18
C ARG A 188 5.68 4.98 18.46
N GLU A 189 6.01 3.75 18.85
CA GLU A 189 7.40 3.34 19.10
C GLU A 189 8.24 3.56 17.84
N ILE A 190 7.77 3.10 16.69
CA ILE A 190 8.44 3.27 15.39
C ILE A 190 8.62 4.75 15.04
N TRP A 191 7.57 5.57 15.17
CA TRP A 191 7.70 7.00 14.83
C TRP A 191 8.62 7.74 15.79
N ARG A 192 8.64 7.37 17.08
CA ARG A 192 9.57 7.94 18.05
C ARG A 192 11.01 7.53 17.78
N SER A 193 11.27 6.29 17.37
CA SER A 193 12.63 5.86 17.02
C SER A 193 13.14 6.63 15.81
N ILE A 194 12.28 6.84 14.79
CA ILE A 194 12.63 7.68 13.63
C ILE A 194 13.03 9.10 14.07
N LEU A 195 12.33 9.71 15.04
CA LEU A 195 12.69 11.05 15.53
C LEU A 195 14.01 11.09 16.29
N GLN A 196 14.41 10.00 16.93
CA GLN A 196 15.65 9.91 17.69
C GLN A 196 16.86 9.69 16.78
N ASP A 197 16.68 8.94 15.70
CA ASP A 197 17.77 8.43 14.86
C ASP A 197 17.96 9.19 13.53
N SER A 198 17.03 10.08 13.16
CA SER A 198 16.99 10.69 11.84
C SER A 198 17.72 12.05 11.77
N ASP A 199 18.83 12.09 11.04
CA ASP A 199 19.41 13.33 10.47
C ASP A 199 18.61 13.83 9.23
N ASN A 200 17.52 13.14 8.86
CA ASN A 200 16.70 13.44 7.70
C ASN A 200 15.45 14.24 8.09
N ASP A 201 15.47 15.55 7.84
CA ASP A 201 14.38 16.48 8.16
C ASP A 201 13.01 16.03 7.63
N PHE A 202 12.97 15.38 6.46
CA PHE A 202 11.72 14.88 5.88
C PHE A 202 11.13 13.74 6.69
N LEU A 203 11.97 12.80 7.15
CA LEU A 203 11.52 11.69 7.99
C LEU A 203 11.08 12.17 9.36
N SER A 204 11.81 13.09 9.97
CA SER A 204 11.44 13.68 11.26
C SER A 204 10.09 14.39 11.14
N SER A 205 9.92 15.23 10.11
CA SER A 205 8.63 15.88 9.82
C SER A 205 7.51 14.87 9.54
N LEU A 206 7.80 13.73 8.92
CA LEU A 206 6.80 12.69 8.68
C LEU A 206 6.42 11.99 9.99
N ALA A 207 7.40 11.64 10.83
CA ALA A 207 7.17 10.98 12.11
C ALA A 207 6.36 11.86 13.08
N GLU A 208 6.68 13.16 13.19
CA GLU A 208 5.89 14.12 13.97
C GLU A 208 4.43 14.15 13.53
N ARG A 209 4.19 14.21 12.21
CA ARG A 209 2.81 14.23 11.66
C ARG A 209 2.06 12.93 11.96
N ASN A 210 2.72 11.77 11.87
CA ASN A 210 2.08 10.49 12.19
C ASN A 210 1.80 10.37 13.68
N LEU A 211 2.70 10.81 14.57
CA LEU A 211 2.45 10.86 16.01
C LEU A 211 1.24 11.75 16.33
N LYS A 212 1.17 12.95 15.75
CA LYS A 212 0.00 13.83 15.90
C LYS A 212 -1.29 13.19 15.42
N ASN A 213 -1.26 12.42 14.34
CA ASN A 213 -2.44 11.70 13.85
C ASN A 213 -2.84 10.56 14.80
N LEU A 214 -1.88 9.81 15.36
CA LEU A 214 -2.19 8.77 16.35
C LEU A 214 -2.79 9.37 17.63
N ASP A 215 -2.27 10.51 18.08
CA ASP A 215 -2.82 11.24 19.23
C ASP A 215 -4.21 11.82 18.94
N LEU A 216 -4.43 12.29 17.71
CA LEU A 216 -5.74 12.76 17.25
C LEU A 216 -6.78 11.65 17.36
N ASP A 217 -6.49 10.49 16.76
CA ASP A 217 -7.40 9.33 16.75
C ASP A 217 -7.69 8.83 18.18
N GLU A 218 -6.67 8.76 19.05
CA GLU A 218 -6.86 8.36 20.45
C GLU A 218 -7.72 9.36 21.23
N PHE A 219 -7.49 10.67 21.03
CA PHE A 219 -8.26 11.69 21.73
C PHE A 219 -9.72 11.73 21.28
N GLU A 220 -10.01 11.52 19.99
CA GLU A 220 -11.39 11.38 19.49
C GLU A 220 -12.11 10.20 20.17
N GLU A 221 -11.46 9.04 20.24
CA GLU A 221 -12.00 7.84 20.89
C GLU A 221 -12.28 8.12 22.39
N ARG A 222 -11.28 8.60 23.12
CA ARG A 222 -11.41 8.89 24.56
C ARG A 222 -12.47 9.96 24.86
N LEU A 223 -12.57 11.01 24.04
CA LEU A 223 -13.58 12.05 24.23
C LEU A 223 -14.98 11.53 23.90
N THR A 224 -15.10 10.65 22.91
CA THR A 224 -16.37 9.96 22.59
C THR A 224 -16.83 9.11 23.76
N GLU A 225 -15.95 8.28 24.32
CA GLU A 225 -16.25 7.48 25.52
C GLU A 225 -16.66 8.35 26.71
N ALA A 226 -16.00 9.50 26.91
CA ALA A 226 -16.35 10.44 27.96
C ALA A 226 -17.75 11.04 27.79
N VAL A 227 -18.14 11.37 26.55
CA VAL A 227 -19.49 11.85 26.24
C VAL A 227 -20.53 10.75 26.51
N HIS A 228 -20.24 9.50 26.13
CA HIS A 228 -21.13 8.37 26.41
C HIS A 228 -21.29 8.14 27.91
N ALA A 229 -20.19 8.15 28.68
CA ALA A 229 -20.21 8.03 30.13
C ALA A 229 -20.99 9.18 30.81
N TYR A 230 -20.95 10.39 30.23
CA TYR A 230 -21.77 11.51 30.71
C TYR A 230 -23.24 11.23 30.51
N ARG A 231 -23.64 10.82 29.30
CA ARG A 231 -25.01 10.48 28.95
C ARG A 231 -25.57 9.40 29.85
N ASP A 232 -24.79 8.36 30.14
CA ASP A 232 -25.20 7.25 31.01
C ASP A 232 -25.45 7.69 32.46
N ARG A 233 -24.75 8.74 32.92
CA ARG A 233 -24.83 9.22 34.30
C ARG A 233 -25.88 10.32 34.50
N THR A 234 -26.05 11.23 33.54
CA THR A 234 -26.93 12.40 33.65
C THR A 234 -28.25 12.23 32.90
N GLY A 235 -28.31 11.29 31.96
CA GLY A 235 -29.45 11.11 31.05
C GLY A 235 -29.52 12.15 29.93
N THR A 236 -28.55 13.07 29.82
CA THR A 236 -28.50 14.11 28.77
C THR A 236 -27.17 14.10 28.05
N THR A 237 -27.15 14.57 26.80
CA THR A 237 -25.90 14.80 26.05
C THR A 237 -25.25 16.10 26.54
N PRO A 238 -23.93 16.16 26.77
CA PRO A 238 -23.27 17.36 27.20
C PRO A 238 -23.34 18.44 26.11
N THR A 239 -23.61 19.70 26.49
CA THR A 239 -23.61 20.81 25.51
C THR A 239 -22.22 21.37 25.25
N SER A 240 -21.27 21.07 26.14
CA SER A 240 -19.85 21.43 26.00
C SER A 240 -18.96 20.41 26.70
N LEU A 241 -17.70 20.30 26.27
CA LEU A 241 -16.72 19.46 26.95
C LEU A 241 -16.40 19.95 28.38
N ALA A 242 -16.70 21.20 28.71
CA ALA A 242 -16.55 21.72 30.08
C ALA A 242 -17.51 21.04 31.07
N GLU A 243 -18.67 20.55 30.62
CA GLU A 243 -19.57 19.76 31.46
C GLU A 243 -18.96 18.42 31.85
N LEU A 244 -18.13 17.82 30.99
CA LEU A 244 -17.41 16.59 31.29
C LEU A 244 -16.41 16.79 32.45
N LEU A 245 -15.78 17.97 32.50
CA LEU A 245 -14.90 18.36 33.61
C LEU A 245 -15.71 18.62 34.88
N ALA A 246 -16.83 19.35 34.77
CA ALA A 246 -17.63 19.78 35.92
C ALA A 246 -18.20 18.60 36.73
N VAL A 247 -18.54 17.49 36.05
CA VAL A 247 -19.04 16.27 36.71
C VAL A 247 -17.90 15.26 36.93
N GLY A 248 -16.66 15.60 36.62
CA GLY A 248 -15.47 14.78 36.89
C GLY A 248 -15.39 13.48 36.08
N ILE A 249 -15.87 13.48 34.83
CA ILE A 249 -15.59 12.37 33.88
C ILE A 249 -14.21 12.54 33.26
N LEU A 250 -13.80 13.79 33.01
CA LEU A 250 -12.47 14.13 32.53
C LEU A 250 -11.78 15.02 33.56
N ASP A 251 -10.47 14.81 33.75
CA ASP A 251 -9.63 15.71 34.52
C ASP A 251 -9.22 16.93 33.70
N THR A 252 -8.93 16.70 32.41
CA THR A 252 -8.52 17.72 31.44
C THR A 252 -9.04 17.37 30.05
N VAL A 253 -9.39 18.38 29.26
CA VAL A 253 -9.63 18.21 27.83
C VAL A 253 -8.29 18.36 27.10
N PRO A 254 -7.84 17.36 26.32
CA PRO A 254 -6.57 17.46 25.58
C PRO A 254 -6.65 18.59 24.55
N ALA A 255 -5.54 19.27 24.30
CA ALA A 255 -5.44 20.16 23.15
C ALA A 255 -5.50 19.35 21.85
N GLU A 256 -6.12 19.90 20.82
CA GLU A 256 -6.16 19.26 19.51
C GLU A 256 -4.75 19.31 18.86
N PRO A 257 -4.17 18.18 18.40
CA PRO A 257 -2.77 18.10 17.95
C PRO A 257 -2.34 19.02 16.79
N TRP A 258 -3.31 19.51 16.02
CA TRP A 258 -3.15 20.37 14.85
C TRP A 258 -3.66 21.80 15.08
N GLY A 259 -4.05 22.16 16.31
CA GLY A 259 -4.56 23.49 16.67
C GLY A 259 -6.06 23.69 16.37
N GLY A 260 -6.78 22.61 16.05
CA GLY A 260 -8.22 22.62 15.87
C GLY A 260 -9.01 22.61 17.18
N ARG A 261 -10.28 22.21 17.09
CA ARG A 261 -11.18 22.06 18.24
C ARG A 261 -11.98 20.77 18.15
N TRP A 262 -12.43 20.30 19.31
CA TRP A 262 -13.29 19.13 19.42
C TRP A 262 -14.75 19.51 19.25
N LEU A 263 -15.47 18.76 18.43
CA LEU A 263 -16.90 18.94 18.17
C LEU A 263 -17.63 17.62 18.38
N TRP A 264 -18.75 17.69 19.09
CA TRP A 264 -19.69 16.60 19.12
C TRP A 264 -20.44 16.54 17.79
N VAL A 265 -20.48 15.36 17.17
CA VAL A 265 -21.16 15.08 15.90
C VAL A 265 -22.32 14.11 16.19
N PRO A 266 -23.53 14.62 16.50
CA PRO A 266 -24.67 13.81 16.88
C PRO A 266 -25.04 12.74 15.84
N GLU A 267 -24.79 13.01 14.56
CA GLU A 267 -25.11 12.11 13.45
C GLU A 267 -24.38 10.77 13.54
N ASN A 268 -23.19 10.76 14.15
CA ASN A 268 -22.35 9.57 14.31
C ASN A 268 -22.26 9.10 15.77
N ASP A 269 -22.80 9.85 16.73
CA ASP A 269 -22.58 9.65 18.17
C ASP A 269 -21.08 9.69 18.55
N GLU A 270 -20.30 10.53 17.87
CA GLU A 270 -18.83 10.65 18.01
C GLU A 270 -18.39 12.08 18.33
N VAL A 271 -17.30 12.24 19.08
CA VAL A 271 -16.53 13.49 19.18
C VAL A 271 -15.43 13.46 18.11
N LEU A 272 -15.44 14.43 17.19
CA LEU A 272 -14.43 14.57 16.14
C LEU A 272 -13.68 15.90 16.28
N SER A 273 -12.42 15.91 15.87
CA SER A 273 -11.67 17.15 15.65
C SER A 273 -12.16 17.86 14.39
N THR A 274 -12.12 19.20 14.39
CA THR A 274 -12.30 19.99 13.15
C THR A 274 -11.33 19.57 12.06
N THR A 275 -10.11 19.16 12.39
CA THR A 275 -9.13 18.66 11.41
C THR A 275 -9.59 17.36 10.77
N THR A 276 -10.19 16.45 11.54
CA THR A 276 -10.77 15.20 11.02
C THR A 276 -11.98 15.49 10.14
N ILE A 277 -12.84 16.41 10.59
CA ILE A 277 -14.01 16.85 9.82
C ILE A 277 -13.57 17.46 8.49
N ASP A 278 -12.61 18.39 8.49
CA ASP A 278 -12.03 19.01 7.29
C ASP A 278 -11.51 17.96 6.30
N ARG A 279 -10.72 17.00 6.79
CA ARG A 279 -10.14 15.92 5.98
C ARG A 279 -11.23 15.06 5.36
N ARG A 280 -12.19 14.58 6.16
CA ARG A 280 -13.32 13.76 5.68
C ARG A 280 -14.18 14.53 4.68
N MET A 281 -14.49 15.80 4.96
CA MET A 281 -15.25 16.66 4.05
C MET A 281 -14.54 16.88 2.72
N ALA A 282 -13.21 17.05 2.73
CA ALA A 282 -12.43 17.17 1.50
C ALA A 282 -12.46 15.86 0.68
N THR A 283 -12.34 14.70 1.33
CA THR A 283 -12.44 13.39 0.66
C THR A 283 -13.82 13.17 0.03
N VAL A 284 -14.89 13.42 0.79
CA VAL A 284 -16.27 13.31 0.30
C VAL A 284 -16.48 14.26 -0.89
N ARG A 285 -16.03 15.52 -0.78
CA ARG A 285 -16.10 16.50 -1.87
C ARG A 285 -15.41 16.01 -3.14
N SER A 286 -14.17 15.51 -3.02
CA SER A 286 -13.40 14.99 -4.16
C SER A 286 -14.04 13.77 -4.80
N TYR A 287 -14.59 12.85 -4.00
CA TYR A 287 -15.31 11.67 -4.50
C TYR A 287 -16.52 12.06 -5.34
N PHE A 288 -17.39 12.92 -4.81
CA PHE A 288 -18.58 13.37 -5.53
C PHE A 288 -18.26 14.26 -6.73
N ALA A 289 -17.20 15.06 -6.67
CA ALA A 289 -16.70 15.80 -7.85
C ALA A 289 -16.31 14.85 -9.00
N GLY A 290 -15.63 13.75 -8.68
CA GLY A 290 -15.28 12.71 -9.66
C GLY A 290 -16.52 12.03 -10.27
N LEU A 291 -17.52 11.70 -9.44
CA LEU A 291 -18.77 11.13 -9.91
C LEU A 291 -19.54 12.08 -10.84
N ALA A 292 -19.65 13.35 -10.48
CA ALA A 292 -20.31 14.36 -11.32
C ALA A 292 -19.57 14.56 -12.66
N ALA A 293 -18.24 14.53 -12.66
CA ALA A 293 -17.46 14.58 -13.88
C ALA A 293 -17.70 13.37 -14.79
N ASN A 294 -17.80 12.17 -14.21
CA ASN A 294 -18.12 10.94 -14.93
C ASN A 294 -19.55 10.97 -15.49
N TYR A 295 -20.51 11.44 -14.70
CA TYR A 295 -21.90 11.66 -15.16
C TYR A 295 -21.92 12.58 -16.38
N ARG A 296 -21.28 13.75 -16.30
CA ARG A 296 -21.21 14.70 -17.42
C ARG A 296 -20.56 14.11 -18.65
N HIS A 297 -19.52 13.29 -18.48
CA HIS A 297 -18.88 12.61 -19.61
C HIS A 297 -19.85 11.65 -20.32
N LYS A 298 -20.81 11.04 -19.60
CA LYS A 298 -21.80 10.11 -20.18
C LYS A 298 -23.05 10.80 -20.72
N THR A 299 -23.56 11.83 -20.04
CA THR A 299 -24.87 12.46 -20.35
C THR A 299 -24.75 13.78 -21.11
N GLY A 300 -23.56 14.42 -21.08
CA GLY A 300 -23.32 15.74 -21.66
C GLY A 300 -23.67 16.91 -20.74
N GLU A 301 -24.38 16.66 -19.63
CA GLU A 301 -24.86 17.67 -18.68
C GLU A 301 -24.38 17.36 -17.25
N TRP A 302 -24.37 18.38 -16.39
CA TRP A 302 -24.11 18.15 -14.96
C TRP A 302 -25.35 17.58 -14.27
N PRO A 303 -25.20 16.76 -13.21
CA PRO A 303 -26.34 16.25 -12.47
C PRO A 303 -27.06 17.39 -11.73
N ASP A 304 -28.39 17.37 -11.71
CA ASP A 304 -29.22 18.42 -11.08
C ASP A 304 -29.10 18.45 -9.55
N SER A 305 -28.80 17.30 -8.94
CA SER A 305 -28.60 17.13 -7.51
C SER A 305 -27.74 15.90 -7.21
N LEU A 306 -27.29 15.76 -5.96
CA LEU A 306 -26.59 14.56 -5.49
C LEU A 306 -27.48 13.31 -5.57
N GLY A 307 -28.79 13.47 -5.38
CA GLY A 307 -29.76 12.38 -5.48
C GLY A 307 -29.72 11.70 -6.84
N VAL A 308 -29.55 12.47 -7.92
CA VAL A 308 -29.47 11.93 -9.29
C VAL A 308 -28.29 10.95 -9.45
N LEU A 309 -27.16 11.23 -8.80
CA LEU A 309 -26.01 10.31 -8.85
C LEU A 309 -26.30 8.99 -8.11
N VAL A 310 -27.11 9.02 -7.06
CA VAL A 310 -27.53 7.80 -6.35
C VAL A 310 -28.61 7.07 -7.15
N ASP A 311 -29.62 7.79 -7.62
CA ASP A 311 -30.76 7.24 -8.38
C ASP A 311 -30.32 6.59 -9.70
N GLU A 312 -29.32 7.14 -10.38
CA GLU A 312 -28.76 6.59 -11.61
C GLU A 312 -27.62 5.57 -11.37
N GLY A 313 -27.39 5.18 -10.11
CA GLY A 313 -26.43 4.13 -9.75
C GLY A 313 -24.95 4.52 -9.90
N PHE A 314 -24.62 5.81 -9.89
CA PHE A 314 -23.23 6.29 -9.82
C PHE A 314 -22.68 6.26 -8.38
N SER A 315 -23.53 6.23 -7.36
CA SER A 315 -23.17 6.06 -5.93
C SER A 315 -24.18 5.16 -5.23
N GLU A 316 -23.72 4.31 -4.31
CA GLU A 316 -24.59 3.48 -3.49
C GLU A 316 -25.12 4.20 -2.23
N ASN A 317 -24.41 5.23 -1.77
CA ASN A 317 -24.72 5.91 -0.51
C ASN A 317 -24.78 7.44 -0.67
N PRO A 318 -25.63 8.13 0.12
CA PRO A 318 -25.61 9.58 0.21
C PRO A 318 -24.30 10.09 0.85
N PRO A 319 -23.88 11.33 0.57
CA PRO A 319 -22.70 11.91 1.21
C PRO A 319 -22.89 12.01 2.72
N TRP A 320 -21.82 11.70 3.46
CA TRP A 320 -21.73 12.06 4.88
C TRP A 320 -21.97 13.56 5.07
N SER A 321 -22.84 13.92 6.02
CA SER A 321 -23.27 15.31 6.27
C SER A 321 -23.05 15.64 7.75
N PRO A 322 -21.87 16.20 8.11
CA PRO A 322 -21.57 16.52 9.50
C PRO A 322 -22.24 17.81 9.95
N CYS A 323 -22.64 17.89 11.22
CA CYS A 323 -23.01 19.15 11.88
C CYS A 323 -24.13 19.91 11.16
N GLY A 324 -25.11 19.20 10.60
CA GLY A 324 -26.19 19.79 9.79
C GLY A 324 -25.75 20.41 8.45
N LEU A 325 -24.51 20.19 8.01
CA LEU A 325 -24.06 20.59 6.67
C LEU A 325 -24.64 19.67 5.61
N THR A 326 -24.89 20.23 4.43
CA THR A 326 -25.28 19.46 3.24
C THR A 326 -24.30 19.71 2.11
N LEU A 327 -23.93 18.64 1.41
CA LEU A 327 -23.15 18.75 0.18
C LEU A 327 -24.08 19.18 -0.96
N GLY A 328 -23.59 19.98 -1.89
CA GLY A 328 -24.32 20.40 -3.08
C GLY A 328 -23.38 20.83 -4.20
N TRP A 329 -23.93 21.42 -5.26
CA TRP A 329 -23.18 21.83 -6.44
C TRP A 329 -23.53 23.25 -6.86
N ASN A 330 -22.55 23.97 -7.39
CA ASN A 330 -22.81 25.18 -8.15
C ASN A 330 -23.24 24.82 -9.58
N ARG A 331 -24.51 25.05 -9.90
CA ARG A 331 -25.10 24.73 -11.22
C ARG A 331 -24.41 25.41 -12.41
N ARG A 332 -23.61 26.46 -12.20
CA ARG A 332 -22.93 27.18 -13.30
C ARG A 332 -21.62 26.54 -13.71
N ASN A 333 -20.88 25.96 -12.77
CA ASN A 333 -19.52 25.46 -13.03
C ASN A 333 -19.29 24.02 -12.55
N GLY A 334 -20.24 23.42 -11.82
CA GLY A 334 -20.15 22.06 -11.29
C GLY A 334 -19.38 21.95 -9.98
N ASP A 335 -18.99 23.07 -9.35
CA ASP A 335 -18.19 23.04 -8.13
C ASP A 335 -18.98 22.46 -6.96
N VAL A 336 -18.38 21.49 -6.27
CA VAL A 336 -18.97 20.86 -5.09
C VAL A 336 -18.78 21.75 -3.87
N ILE A 337 -19.86 22.13 -3.20
CA ILE A 337 -19.87 23.07 -2.08
C ILE A 337 -20.64 22.52 -0.88
N TRP A 338 -20.19 22.86 0.33
CA TRP A 338 -20.92 22.59 1.57
C TRP A 338 -21.82 23.78 1.90
N SER A 339 -23.06 23.48 2.32
CA SER A 339 -24.08 24.46 2.68
C SER A 339 -24.70 24.15 4.05
N PRO A 340 -24.66 25.08 5.02
CA PRO A 340 -23.93 26.37 4.97
C PRO A 340 -22.41 26.17 4.81
N PRO A 341 -21.63 27.24 4.50
CA PRO A 341 -20.18 27.12 4.42
C PRO A 341 -19.60 26.65 5.76
N TRP A 342 -18.68 25.69 5.70
CA TRP A 342 -17.93 25.29 6.88
C TRP A 342 -17.06 26.47 7.37
N PRO A 343 -17.16 26.86 8.65
CA PRO A 343 -16.41 27.99 9.17
C PRO A 343 -14.91 27.70 9.05
N PRO A 344 -14.08 28.68 8.65
CA PRO A 344 -12.64 28.52 8.74
C PRO A 344 -12.28 28.20 10.19
N VAL A 345 -11.26 27.36 10.39
CA VAL A 345 -10.61 27.23 11.69
C VAL A 345 -10.04 28.62 12.01
N GLU A 346 -10.75 29.42 12.79
CA GLU A 346 -10.25 30.73 13.21
C GLU A 346 -8.99 30.52 14.04
N ASP A 347 -7.88 31.05 13.55
CA ASP A 347 -6.59 31.11 14.22
C ASP A 347 -6.74 32.03 15.46
N SER A 348 -7.27 31.47 16.54
CA SER A 348 -7.70 32.21 17.73
C SER A 348 -6.54 32.66 18.63
N THR A 349 -5.36 32.93 18.06
CA THR A 349 -4.33 33.74 18.72
C THR A 349 -4.64 35.25 18.77
N GLN A 350 -5.76 35.72 18.23
CA GLN A 350 -6.14 37.15 18.27
C GLN A 350 -7.39 37.47 19.10
N GLY A 351 -7.97 36.52 19.83
CA GLY A 351 -9.17 36.77 20.65
C GLY A 351 -8.93 37.18 22.12
N ALA A 352 -7.69 37.07 22.61
CA ALA A 352 -7.39 37.24 24.05
C ALA A 352 -6.68 38.55 24.42
N SER A 353 -6.48 39.50 23.49
CA SER A 353 -5.72 40.74 23.77
C SER A 353 -6.51 42.05 23.64
N GLU A 354 -7.83 42.05 23.42
CA GLU A 354 -8.61 43.29 23.25
C GLU A 354 -9.82 43.45 24.19
N GLN A 355 -9.86 42.73 25.32
CA GLN A 355 -10.84 43.01 26.40
C GLN A 355 -10.23 43.55 27.71
N GLU A 356 -8.95 43.95 27.71
CA GLU A 356 -8.34 44.75 28.79
C GLU A 356 -7.81 46.09 28.27
N ALA A 357 -8.65 46.90 27.60
CA ALA A 357 -8.48 48.36 27.50
C ALA A 357 -9.69 49.01 26.82
N SER A 358 -10.75 49.30 27.56
CA SER A 358 -11.54 50.56 27.50
C SER A 358 -12.67 50.55 28.51
#